data_AF-A0A9D0Y2J4-F1
#
_entry.id   AF-A0A9D0Y2J4-F1
#
_cell.length_a   1.000
_cell.length_b   1.000
_cell.length_c   1.000
_cell.angle_alpha   90.00
_cell.angle_beta   90.00
_cell.angle_gamma   90.00
#
_symmetry.space_group_name_H-M   'P 1'
#
loop_
_entity.id
_entity.type
_entity.pdbx_description
1 polymer ?
#
loop_
_entity_poly.entity_id
_entity_poly.type
_entity_poly.pdbx_seq_one_letter_code
_entity_poly.pdbx_strand_id
1 'polypeptide(L)' 'LAVLLNMTKSAISHQLRELRDAHLVKSRRDGKVIYYSLDDKHIEDIFEIGLEHIRHIDDKSK' A
#
# COMPACT_ATOMS: atom_id res chain seq x y z
N LEU A 1 1.48 -11.06 -1.41
CA LEU A 1 1.31 -9.84 -2.24
C LEU A 1 1.25 -10.16 -3.72
N ALA A 2 2.32 -10.62 -4.38
CA ALA A 2 2.31 -10.96 -5.82
C ALA A 2 1.12 -11.84 -6.28
N VAL A 3 0.81 -12.91 -5.55
CA VAL A 3 -0.31 -13.82 -5.86
C VAL A 3 -1.68 -13.18 -5.65
N LEU A 4 -1.83 -12.30 -4.65
CA LEU A 4 -3.09 -11.62 -4.33
C LEU A 4 -3.41 -10.49 -5.32
N LEU A 5 -2.37 -9.87 -5.89
CA LEU A 5 -2.47 -8.73 -6.79
C LEU A 5 -2.36 -9.14 -8.27
N ASN A 6 -2.28 -10.43 -8.56
CA ASN A 6 -2.06 -10.98 -9.91
C ASN A 6 -0.85 -10.35 -10.64
N MET A 7 0.20 -10.01 -9.89
CA MET A 7 1.42 -9.36 -10.39
C MET A 7 2.63 -10.29 -10.25
N THR A 8 3.64 -10.08 -11.10
CA THR A 8 4.93 -10.77 -10.94
C THR A 8 5.64 -10.34 -9.66
N LYS A 9 6.50 -11.21 -9.12
CA LYS A 9 7.31 -10.89 -7.92
C LYS A 9 8.23 -9.68 -8.13
N SER A 10 8.74 -9.46 -9.33
CA SER A 10 9.58 -8.30 -9.66
C SER A 10 8.78 -7.00 -9.69
N ALA A 11 7.62 -6.99 -10.34
CA ALA A 11 6.77 -5.81 -10.45
C ALA A 11 6.31 -5.32 -9.07
N ILE A 12 5.86 -6.22 -8.19
CA ILE A 12 5.45 -5.82 -6.84
C ILE A 12 6.63 -5.34 -5.99
N SER A 13 7.82 -5.91 -6.18
CA SER A 13 9.02 -5.49 -5.44
C SER A 13 9.51 -4.10 -5.88
N HIS A 14 9.35 -3.77 -7.16
CA HIS A 14 9.62 -2.42 -7.68
C HIS A 14 8.66 -1.40 -7.07
N GLN A 15 7.36 -1.66 -7.15
CA GLN A 15 6.34 -0.77 -6.59
C GLN A 15 6.54 -0.54 -5.09
N LEU A 16 6.79 -1.61 -4.32
CA LEU A 16 7.04 -1.51 -2.88
C LEU A 16 8.35 -0.78 -2.55
N ARG A 17 9.33 -0.78 -3.47
CA ARG A 17 10.53 0.04 -3.32
C ARG A 17 10.20 1.51 -3.53
N GLU A 18 9.49 1.86 -4.61
CA GLU A 18 9.07 3.24 -4.87
C GLU A 18 8.22 3.81 -3.72
N LEU A 19 7.27 3.03 -3.20
CA LEU A 19 6.45 3.44 -2.06
C LEU A 19 7.28 3.64 -0.78
N ARG A 20 8.31 2.82 -0.56
CA ARG A 20 9.20 2.98 0.60
C ARG A 20 10.08 4.21 0.44
N ASP A 21 10.61 4.43 -0.75
CA ASP A 21 11.47 5.56 -1.07
C ASP A 21 10.68 6.88 -1.01
N ALA A 22 9.35 6.83 -1.22
CA ALA A 22 8.40 7.92 -0.99
C ALA A 22 7.91 8.05 0.46
N HIS A 23 8.45 7.28 1.43
CA HIS A 23 8.03 7.27 2.84
C HIS A 23 6.53 6.95 3.07
N LEU A 24 5.91 6.17 2.18
CA LEU A 24 4.52 5.73 2.34
C LEU A 24 4.42 4.37 3.04
N VAL A 25 5.46 3.55 2.92
CA VAL A 25 5.52 2.22 3.55
C VAL A 25 6.87 1.99 4.20
N LYS A 26 6.88 1.21 5.27
CA LYS A 26 8.07 0.66 5.91
C LYS A 26 8.18 -0.83 5.67
N SER A 27 9.41 -1.34 5.79
CA SER A 27 9.69 -2.77 5.63
C SER A 27 10.36 -3.34 6.87
N ARG A 28 9.91 -4.52 7.31
CA ARG A 28 10.54 -5.33 8.36
C ARG A 28 11.00 -6.66 7.78
N ARG A 29 12.25 -7.05 8.02
CA ARG A 29 12.74 -8.38 7.65
C ARG A 29 12.57 -9.35 8.82
N ASP A 30 12.09 -10.54 8.51
CA ASP A 30 11.97 -11.66 9.44
C ASP A 30 12.47 -12.93 8.73
N GLY A 31 13.69 -13.34 9.09
CA GLY A 31 14.42 -14.38 8.35
C GLY A 31 14.57 -14.04 6.87
N LYS A 32 14.00 -14.88 6.00
CA LYS A 32 14.02 -14.72 4.53
C LYS A 32 12.85 -13.91 3.98
N VAL A 33 11.91 -13.51 4.83
CA VAL A 33 10.67 -12.81 4.42
C VAL A 33 10.79 -11.33 4.74
N ILE A 34 10.32 -10.47 3.83
CA ILE A 34 10.19 -9.04 4.05
C ILE A 34 8.71 -8.71 4.11
N TYR A 35 8.29 -8.15 5.24
CA TYR A 35 6.95 -7.64 5.48
C TYR A 35 6.93 -6.13 5.24
N TYR A 36 5.82 -5.63 4.72
CA TYR A 36 5.59 -4.21 4.48
C TYR A 36 4.35 -3.75 5.23
N SER A 37 4.37 -2.51 5.72
CA SER A 37 3.25 -1.84 6.40
C SER A 37 3.29 -0.34 6.09
N LEU A 38 2.22 0.41 6.39
CA LEU A 38 2.25 1.88 6.30
C LEU A 38 3.33 2.47 7.21
N ASP A 39 3.88 3.61 6.79
CA ASP A 39 5.03 4.22 7.47
C ASP A 39 4.67 4.69 8.89
N ASP A 40 3.65 5.53 9.01
CA ASP A 40 3.17 6.07 10.28
C ASP A 40 1.64 6.22 10.33
N LYS A 41 1.16 6.82 11.44
CA LYS A 41 -0.27 7.07 11.65
C LYS A 41 -0.83 8.13 10.69
N HIS A 42 -0.04 9.15 10.32
CA HIS A 42 -0.49 10.18 9.40
C HIS A 42 -0.78 9.62 8.01
N ILE A 43 0.05 8.68 7.52
CA ILE A 43 -0.20 8.00 6.24
C ILE A 43 -1.48 7.15 6.30
N GLU A 44 -1.74 6.48 7.42
CA GLU A 44 -2.99 5.75 7.63
C GLU A 44 -4.21 6.68 7.55
N ASP A 45 -4.16 7.82 8.24
CA ASP A 45 -5.26 8.79 8.25
C ASP A 45 -5.55 9.36 6.84
N ILE A 46 -4.50 9.69 6.08
CA ILE A 46 -4.64 10.15 4.69
C ILE A 46 -5.27 9.06 3.82
N PHE A 47 -4.85 7.81 4.01
CA PHE A 47 -5.37 6.68 3.24
C PHE A 47 -6.85 6.44 3.54
N GLU A 48 -7.26 6.52 4.81
CA GLU A 48 -8.66 6.43 5.23
C GLU A 48 -9.51 7.53 4.60
N ILE A 49 -9.07 8.79 4.65
CA ILE A 49 -9.77 9.92 4.02
C ILE A 49 -9.93 9.71 2.51
N GLY A 50 -8.86 9.26 1.83
CA GLY A 50 -8.91 8.96 0.40
C GLY A 50 -9.88 7.84 0.08
N LEU A 51 -9.92 6.79 0.91
CA LEU A 51 -10.83 5.66 0.76
C LEU A 51 -12.29 6.08 0.96
N GLU A 52 -12.56 6.89 1.98
CA GLU A 52 -13.89 7.47 2.22
C GLU A 52 -14.35 8.32 1.04
N HIS A 53 -13.45 9.14 0.49
CA HIS A 53 -13.74 9.97 -0.67
C HIS A 53 -14.14 9.14 -1.90
N ILE A 54 -13.39 8.07 -2.21
CA ILE A 54 -13.70 7.18 -3.34
C ILE A 54 -15.06 6.50 -3.13
N ARG A 55 -15.35 6.00 -1.92
CA ARG A 55 -16.64 5.38 -1.60
C ARG A 55 -17.80 6.36 -1.74
N HIS A 56 -17.62 7.59 -1.28
CA HIS A 56 -18.62 8.65 -1.44
C HIS A 56 -18.86 9.00 -2.91
N ILE A 57 -17.83 8.96 -3.77
CA ILE A 57 -18.01 9.13 -5.22
C ILE A 57 -18.81 7.97 -5.82
N ASP A 58 -18.48 6.72 -5.45
CA ASP A 58 -19.17 5.52 -5.95
C ASP A 58 -20.66 5.50 -5.56
N ASP A 59 -20.99 5.97 -4.36
CA ASP A 59 -22.38 6.11 -3.90
C ASP A 59 -23.15 7.22 -4.65
N LYS A 60 -22.48 8.27 -5.12
CA LYS A 60 -23.11 9.30 -5.97
C LYS A 60 -23.24 8.90 -7.43
N SER A 61 -22.58 7.81 -7.84
CA SER A 61 -22.58 7.27 -9.19
C SER A 61 -23.68 6.22 -9.42
N LYS A 62 -24.46 5.88 -8.39
CA LYS A 62 -25.67 5.04 -8.47
C LYS A 62 -26.93 5.89 -8.46
#